data_AF-A0A9D6AUT0-F1
#
_entry.id   AF-A0A9D6AUT0-F1
#
_cell.length_a   1.000
_cell.length_b   1.000
_cell.length_c   1.000
_cell.angle_alpha   90.00
_cell.angle_beta   90.00
_cell.angle_gamma   90.00
#
_symmetry.space_group_name_H-M   'P 1'
#
loop_
_entity.id
_entity.type
_entity.pdbx_description
1 polymer ?
#
loop_
_entity_poly.entity_id
_entity_poly.type
_entity_poly.pdbx_seq_one_letter_code
_entity_poly.pdbx_strand_id
1 'polypeptide(L)'
;MKALAWLPLPLVRALGTGLGWVLYGLVGARRRVVHANFRVCFPALSAAERRKLALQTFVYFSQAWLDRAWLWHAPKAWVQRRVRLTGAVEELAGTAPTVIFLPHFVGLDAAWAGMALAMPRPSTTIYTDQSNQLVDQWILQGRQRFGHLRLFGRIEGVKPIVAALREGQPLYLLPDMDFGPDESVFVPFYGVSTATVPSLSRFARLGRAKVVPLLPRLTAKGYEVQVLPAWTDFPGSDPVADTARMNARLQDYIATMPAQYYWVHKRFKTRPEGEASLY
;
A
#
# COMPACT_ATOMS: atom_id res chain seq x y z
N MET A 1 -8.79 -16.19 13.24
CA MET A 1 -9.05 -15.65 11.88
C MET A 1 -10.16 -16.40 11.14
N LYS A 2 -10.10 -17.72 10.95
CA LYS A 2 -11.15 -18.48 10.22
C LYS A 2 -12.58 -18.28 10.76
N ALA A 3 -12.77 -18.32 12.07
CA ALA A 3 -14.09 -18.07 12.68
C ALA A 3 -14.63 -16.65 12.39
N LEU A 4 -13.76 -15.63 12.47
CA LEU A 4 -14.12 -14.24 12.19
C LEU A 4 -14.57 -14.01 10.73
N ALA A 5 -14.20 -14.90 9.80
CA ALA A 5 -14.56 -14.81 8.39
C ALA A 5 -16.08 -14.92 8.16
N TRP A 6 -16.78 -15.59 9.06
CA TRP A 6 -18.21 -15.86 8.99
C TRP A 6 -19.08 -14.81 9.67
N LEU A 7 -18.45 -13.89 10.43
CA LEU A 7 -19.20 -12.82 11.09
C LEU A 7 -19.77 -11.83 10.06
N PRO A 8 -20.95 -11.24 10.32
CA PRO A 8 -21.45 -10.12 9.54
C PRO A 8 -20.45 -8.98 9.53
N LEU A 9 -20.25 -8.35 8.36
CA LEU A 9 -19.26 -7.27 8.21
C LEU A 9 -19.45 -6.11 9.20
N PRO A 10 -20.68 -5.67 9.55
CA PRO A 10 -20.87 -4.63 10.57
C PRO A 10 -20.26 -5.00 11.94
N LEU A 11 -20.32 -6.28 12.33
CA LEU A 11 -19.72 -6.75 13.57
C LEU A 11 -18.19 -6.72 13.49
N VAL A 12 -17.61 -7.18 12.36
CA VAL A 12 -16.16 -7.08 12.12
C VAL A 12 -15.69 -5.62 12.16
N ARG A 13 -16.48 -4.69 11.59
CA ARG A 13 -16.21 -3.25 11.62
C ARG A 13 -16.23 -2.71 13.06
N ALA A 14 -17.23 -3.07 13.86
CA ALA A 14 -17.33 -2.67 15.27
C ALA A 14 -16.17 -3.23 16.11
N LEU A 15 -15.81 -4.50 15.92
CA LEU A 15 -14.64 -5.11 16.55
C LEU A 15 -13.34 -4.38 16.16
N GLY A 16 -13.20 -4.01 14.88
CA GLY A 16 -12.07 -3.23 14.41
C GLY A 16 -12.01 -1.82 15.02
N THR A 17 -13.15 -1.18 15.23
CA THR A 17 -13.21 0.12 15.94
C THR A 17 -12.77 -0.01 17.39
N GLY A 18 -13.31 -0.99 18.12
CA GLY A 18 -12.92 -1.26 19.51
C GLY A 18 -11.43 -1.59 19.63
N LEU A 19 -10.92 -2.48 18.77
CA LEU A 19 -9.50 -2.82 18.70
C LEU A 19 -8.65 -1.58 18.38
N GLY A 20 -9.09 -0.73 17.45
CA GLY A 20 -8.40 0.51 17.12
C GLY A 20 -8.26 1.46 18.32
N TRP A 21 -9.31 1.62 19.12
CA TRP A 21 -9.25 2.41 20.35
C TRP A 21 -8.30 1.82 21.39
N VAL A 22 -8.35 0.49 21.59
CA VAL A 22 -7.44 -0.22 22.49
C VAL A 22 -5.98 -0.05 22.05
N LEU A 23 -5.68 -0.28 20.77
CA LEU A 23 -4.33 -0.14 20.23
C LEU A 23 -3.84 1.31 20.31
N TYR A 24 -4.72 2.29 20.07
CA TYR A 24 -4.37 3.69 20.23
C TYR A 24 -4.03 4.02 21.70
N GLY A 25 -4.76 3.46 22.66
CA GLY A 25 -4.50 3.64 24.09
C GLY A 25 -3.18 3.01 24.54
N LEU A 26 -2.94 1.76 24.14
CA LEU A 26 -1.88 0.90 24.69
C LEU A 26 -0.57 0.92 23.89
N VAL A 27 -0.60 1.07 22.57
CA VAL A 27 0.61 1.00 21.72
C VAL A 27 1.26 2.38 21.58
N GLY A 28 1.73 2.92 22.70
CA GLY A 28 2.27 4.28 22.80
C GLY A 28 3.38 4.60 21.80
N ALA A 29 4.26 3.62 21.50
CA ALA A 29 5.34 3.80 20.53
C ALA A 29 4.82 4.07 19.10
N ARG A 30 3.81 3.32 18.64
CA ARG A 30 3.20 3.54 17.31
C ARG A 30 2.34 4.79 17.28
N ARG A 31 1.67 5.11 18.40
CA ARG A 31 0.93 6.37 18.54
C ARG A 31 1.83 7.58 18.34
N ARG A 32 3.03 7.59 18.93
CA ARG A 32 4.03 8.66 18.73
C ARG A 32 4.44 8.81 17.26
N VAL A 33 4.68 7.70 16.56
CA VAL A 33 5.03 7.71 15.12
C VAL A 33 3.93 8.37 14.28
N VAL A 34 2.66 7.98 14.48
CA VAL A 34 1.53 8.56 13.73
C VAL A 34 1.39 10.06 14.01
N HIS A 35 1.52 10.49 15.27
CA HIS A 35 1.48 11.91 15.62
C HIS A 35 2.64 12.70 15.02
N ALA A 36 3.86 12.15 15.04
CA ALA A 36 5.03 12.78 14.42
C ALA A 36 4.82 12.98 12.91
N ASN A 37 4.34 11.94 12.22
CA ASN A 37 3.98 12.02 10.80
C ASN A 37 2.94 13.11 10.54
N PHE A 38 1.84 13.13 11.31
CA PHE A 38 0.81 14.15 11.13
C PHE A 38 1.24 15.56 11.47
N ARG A 39 2.14 15.74 12.44
CA ARG A 39 2.70 17.05 12.76
C ARG A 39 3.43 17.66 11.56
N VAL A 40 4.17 16.82 10.84
CA VAL A 40 4.98 17.21 9.69
C VAL A 40 4.12 17.33 8.42
N CYS A 41 3.26 16.35 8.14
CA CYS A 41 2.50 16.31 6.89
C CYS A 41 1.27 17.23 6.89
N PHE A 42 0.70 17.53 8.07
CA PHE A 42 -0.50 18.35 8.19
C PHE A 42 -0.30 19.46 9.24
N PRO A 43 0.65 20.38 9.03
CA PRO A 43 0.97 21.42 10.00
C PRO A 43 -0.18 22.43 10.19
N ALA A 44 -1.02 22.62 9.17
CA ALA A 44 -2.19 23.49 9.21
C ALA A 44 -3.33 22.96 10.10
N LEU A 45 -3.35 21.66 10.40
CA LEU A 45 -4.35 21.08 11.29
C LEU A 45 -4.02 21.38 12.75
N SER A 46 -5.04 21.71 13.54
CA SER A 46 -4.91 21.84 14.99
C SER A 46 -4.47 20.54 15.65
N ALA A 47 -4.00 20.63 16.89
CA ALA A 47 -3.64 19.44 17.67
C ALA A 47 -4.84 18.48 17.87
N ALA A 48 -6.06 19.01 18.02
CA ALA A 48 -7.27 18.22 18.19
C ALA A 48 -7.64 17.48 16.89
N GLU A 49 -7.54 18.13 15.73
CA GLU A 49 -7.80 17.52 14.43
C GLU A 49 -6.79 16.41 14.11
N ARG A 50 -5.50 16.66 14.34
CA ARG A 50 -4.45 15.64 14.18
C ARG A 50 -4.67 14.46 15.11
N ARG A 51 -5.13 14.69 16.35
CA ARG A 51 -5.46 13.62 17.29
C ARG A 51 -6.64 12.78 16.82
N LYS A 52 -7.69 13.41 16.30
CA LYS A 52 -8.86 12.72 15.72
C LYS A 52 -8.43 11.85 14.52
N LEU A 53 -7.60 12.40 13.63
CA LEU A 53 -7.07 11.69 12.48
C LEU A 53 -6.20 10.50 12.89
N ALA A 54 -5.35 10.67 13.91
CA ALA A 54 -4.55 9.59 14.49
C ALA A 54 -5.41 8.45 15.03
N LEU A 55 -6.47 8.76 15.79
CA LEU A 55 -7.41 7.74 16.26
C LEU A 55 -8.07 6.99 15.08
N GLN A 56 -8.50 7.71 14.05
CA GLN A 56 -9.10 7.12 12.86
C GLN A 56 -8.13 6.19 12.13
N THR A 57 -6.85 6.55 12.01
CA THR A 57 -5.83 5.66 11.43
C THR A 57 -5.72 4.33 12.16
N PHE A 58 -5.74 4.34 13.50
CA PHE A 58 -5.71 3.10 14.27
C PHE A 58 -6.97 2.25 14.07
N VAL A 59 -8.14 2.88 13.96
CA VAL A 59 -9.40 2.19 13.64
C VAL A 59 -9.34 1.57 12.25
N TYR A 60 -8.93 2.31 11.22
CA TYR A 60 -8.83 1.80 9.85
C TYR A 60 -7.79 0.68 9.71
N PHE A 61 -6.63 0.84 10.34
CA PHE A 61 -5.61 -0.21 10.40
C PHE A 61 -6.17 -1.49 11.04
N SER A 62 -6.89 -1.37 12.15
CA SER A 62 -7.47 -2.51 12.87
C SER A 62 -8.59 -3.18 12.08
N GLN A 63 -9.45 -2.39 11.44
CA GLN A 63 -10.50 -2.91 10.54
C GLN A 63 -9.88 -3.67 9.36
N ALA A 64 -8.86 -3.11 8.71
CA ALA A 64 -8.18 -3.79 7.61
C ALA A 64 -7.44 -5.06 8.06
N TRP A 65 -6.82 -5.04 9.25
CA TRP A 65 -6.19 -6.23 9.82
C TRP A 65 -7.20 -7.36 10.07
N LEU A 66 -8.36 -7.04 10.64
CA LEU A 66 -9.43 -8.02 10.84
C LEU A 66 -10.07 -8.47 9.52
N ASP A 67 -10.12 -7.61 8.50
CA ASP A 67 -10.69 -7.95 7.20
C ASP A 67 -9.96 -9.09 6.49
N ARG A 68 -8.68 -9.32 6.82
CA ARG A 68 -7.94 -10.52 6.39
C ARG A 68 -8.66 -11.82 6.74
N ALA A 69 -9.50 -11.82 7.77
CA ALA A 69 -10.34 -12.96 8.10
C ALA A 69 -11.27 -13.33 6.94
N TRP A 70 -12.07 -12.39 6.43
CA TRP A 70 -12.99 -12.70 5.33
C TRP A 70 -12.31 -12.62 3.96
N LEU A 71 -11.31 -11.76 3.77
CA LEU A 71 -10.55 -11.69 2.51
C LEU A 71 -9.87 -13.04 2.19
N TRP A 72 -9.29 -13.70 3.19
CA TRP A 72 -8.48 -14.90 2.98
C TRP A 72 -9.18 -16.21 3.32
N HIS A 73 -10.30 -16.20 4.07
CA HIS A 73 -10.97 -17.44 4.49
C HIS A 73 -12.46 -17.54 4.10
N ALA A 74 -13.17 -16.44 3.82
CA ALA A 74 -14.60 -16.50 3.46
C ALA A 74 -14.81 -16.86 1.98
N PRO A 75 -15.97 -17.41 1.56
CA PRO A 75 -16.22 -17.79 0.16
C PRO A 75 -15.90 -16.69 -0.86
N LYS A 76 -15.38 -17.06 -2.04
CA LYS A 76 -14.98 -16.12 -3.13
C LYS A 76 -16.07 -15.10 -3.47
N ALA A 77 -17.33 -15.54 -3.56
CA ALA A 77 -18.48 -14.68 -3.86
C ALA A 77 -18.67 -13.55 -2.83
N TRP A 78 -18.31 -13.76 -1.57
CA TRP A 78 -18.40 -12.72 -0.54
C TRP A 78 -17.31 -11.66 -0.73
N VAL A 79 -16.11 -12.08 -1.11
CA VAL A 79 -15.01 -11.18 -1.45
C VAL A 79 -15.39 -10.33 -2.66
N GLN A 80 -15.88 -10.94 -3.74
CA GLN A 80 -16.33 -10.24 -4.95
C GLN A 80 -17.45 -9.22 -4.68
N ARG A 81 -18.35 -9.51 -3.73
CA ARG A 81 -19.41 -8.57 -3.34
C ARG A 81 -18.88 -7.38 -2.51
N ARG A 82 -17.84 -7.60 -1.72
CA ARG A 82 -17.28 -6.63 -0.76
C ARG A 82 -16.11 -5.83 -1.33
N VAL A 83 -15.45 -6.30 -2.38
CA VAL A 83 -14.33 -5.62 -3.04
C VAL A 83 -14.75 -5.25 -4.46
N ARG A 84 -14.88 -3.96 -4.73
CA ARG A 84 -15.29 -3.44 -6.05
C ARG A 84 -14.15 -2.70 -6.70
N LEU A 85 -13.84 -3.05 -7.94
CA LEU A 85 -12.95 -2.26 -8.80
C LEU A 85 -13.77 -1.16 -9.50
N THR A 86 -13.24 0.06 -9.52
CA THR A 86 -13.88 1.23 -10.15
C THR A 86 -12.84 2.04 -10.94
N GLY A 87 -13.30 3.02 -11.72
CA GLY A 87 -12.40 3.88 -12.51
C GLY A 87 -11.96 3.22 -13.82
N ALA A 88 -10.70 3.44 -14.19
CA ALA A 88 -10.10 3.02 -15.46
C ALA A 88 -9.72 1.54 -15.47
N VAL A 89 -10.67 0.64 -15.19
CA VAL A 89 -10.43 -0.81 -15.02
C VAL A 89 -9.89 -1.49 -16.29
N GLU A 90 -10.16 -0.90 -17.46
CA GLU A 90 -9.62 -1.29 -18.75
C GLU A 90 -8.09 -1.19 -18.82
N GLU A 91 -7.46 -0.34 -17.99
CA GLU A 91 -6.00 -0.21 -17.92
C GLU A 91 -5.32 -1.51 -17.48
N LEU A 92 -6.06 -2.39 -16.82
CA LEU A 92 -5.59 -3.67 -16.31
C LEU A 92 -5.57 -4.77 -17.38
N ALA A 93 -6.37 -4.60 -18.42
CA ALA A 93 -6.51 -5.56 -19.51
C ALA A 93 -5.30 -5.53 -20.47
N GLY A 94 -5.28 -6.49 -21.39
CA GLY A 94 -4.23 -6.63 -22.40
C GLY A 94 -2.91 -7.18 -21.85
N THR A 95 -1.86 -7.06 -22.66
CA THR A 95 -0.52 -7.64 -22.40
C THR A 95 0.57 -6.58 -22.25
N ALA A 96 0.21 -5.29 -22.29
CA ALA A 96 1.17 -4.21 -22.13
C ALA A 96 1.94 -4.37 -20.79
N PRO A 97 3.28 -4.24 -20.78
CA PRO A 97 4.05 -4.13 -19.56
C PRO A 97 3.47 -3.04 -18.66
N THR A 98 3.14 -3.40 -17.42
CA THR A 98 2.39 -2.51 -16.52
C THR A 98 2.95 -2.62 -15.11
N VAL A 99 3.37 -1.50 -14.53
CA VAL A 99 3.63 -1.40 -13.09
C VAL A 99 2.39 -0.84 -12.42
N ILE A 100 1.77 -1.63 -11.55
CA ILE A 100 0.67 -1.21 -10.69
C ILE A 100 1.28 -0.47 -9.50
N PHE A 101 1.11 0.85 -9.46
CA PHE A 101 1.52 1.66 -8.31
C PHE A 101 0.44 1.57 -7.23
N LEU A 102 0.73 0.80 -6.17
CA LEU A 102 -0.17 0.59 -5.04
C LEU A 102 0.48 1.18 -3.78
N PRO A 103 0.21 2.45 -3.42
CA PRO A 103 0.75 2.98 -2.18
C PRO A 103 0.24 2.20 -0.96
N HIS A 104 0.96 2.26 0.16
CA HIS A 104 0.57 1.57 1.39
C HIS A 104 -0.62 2.25 2.07
N PHE A 105 -1.81 2.12 1.49
CA PHE A 105 -3.08 2.31 2.19
C PHE A 105 -3.48 1.01 2.89
N VAL A 106 -4.25 1.12 3.98
CA VAL A 106 -4.63 -0.05 4.80
C VAL A 106 -5.36 -1.13 4.00
N GLY A 107 -6.02 -0.78 2.90
CA GLY A 107 -6.73 -1.71 2.03
C GLY A 107 -5.87 -2.46 1.00
N LEU A 108 -4.54 -2.45 1.11
CA LEU A 108 -3.63 -3.10 0.13
C LEU A 108 -3.97 -4.57 -0.14
N ASP A 109 -4.34 -5.36 0.88
CA ASP A 109 -4.68 -6.78 0.68
C ASP A 109 -6.05 -6.95 0.00
N ALA A 110 -6.94 -5.96 0.11
CA ALA A 110 -8.20 -5.94 -0.63
C ALA A 110 -7.98 -5.51 -2.09
N ALA A 111 -7.12 -4.51 -2.35
CA ALA A 111 -6.66 -4.19 -3.70
C ALA A 111 -6.05 -5.43 -4.36
N TRP A 112 -5.16 -6.12 -3.65
CA TRP A 112 -4.57 -7.38 -4.09
C TRP A 112 -5.64 -8.40 -4.50
N ALA A 113 -6.56 -8.71 -3.60
CA ALA A 113 -7.61 -9.71 -3.86
C ALA A 113 -8.54 -9.31 -5.01
N GLY A 114 -8.98 -8.04 -5.05
CA GLY A 114 -9.86 -7.54 -6.11
C GLY A 114 -9.20 -7.62 -7.48
N MET A 115 -7.93 -7.23 -7.55
CA MET A 115 -7.13 -7.32 -8.76
C MET A 115 -6.89 -8.76 -9.19
N ALA A 116 -6.46 -9.64 -8.27
CA ALA A 116 -6.21 -11.05 -8.57
C ALA A 116 -7.48 -11.79 -9.03
N LEU A 117 -8.67 -11.32 -8.64
CA LEU A 117 -9.96 -11.83 -9.09
C LEU A 117 -10.37 -11.32 -10.48
N ALA A 118 -9.91 -10.13 -10.88
CA ALA A 118 -10.25 -9.49 -12.15
C ALA A 118 -9.18 -9.67 -13.24
N MET A 119 -7.93 -9.92 -12.85
CA MET A 119 -6.78 -10.03 -13.74
C MET A 119 -6.73 -11.44 -14.35
N PRO A 120 -6.84 -11.59 -15.68
CA PRO A 120 -6.82 -12.90 -16.33
C PRO A 120 -5.41 -13.47 -16.51
N ARG A 121 -4.37 -12.64 -16.34
CA ARG A 121 -2.96 -12.98 -16.59
C ARG A 121 -2.15 -13.12 -15.30
N PRO A 122 -1.06 -13.90 -15.31
CA PRO A 122 -0.12 -13.94 -14.20
C PRO A 122 0.41 -12.56 -13.87
N SER A 123 0.67 -12.35 -12.59
CA SER A 123 1.14 -11.08 -12.07
C SER A 123 2.21 -11.30 -11.01
N THR A 124 2.99 -10.26 -10.76
CA THR A 124 4.22 -10.35 -9.99
C THR A 124 4.23 -9.34 -8.86
N THR A 125 4.90 -9.66 -7.77
CA THR A 125 5.17 -8.70 -6.70
C THR A 125 6.46 -9.07 -5.98
N ILE A 126 6.98 -8.11 -5.23
CA ILE A 126 8.17 -8.30 -4.40
C ILE A 126 7.71 -8.70 -3.01
N TYR A 127 8.17 -9.85 -2.54
CA TYR A 127 7.87 -10.34 -1.21
C TYR A 127 9.05 -10.12 -0.26
N THR A 128 8.74 -9.83 0.99
CA THR A 128 9.72 -9.76 2.07
C THR A 128 9.22 -10.67 3.16
N ASP A 129 10.05 -11.63 3.56
CA ASP A 129 9.68 -12.62 4.56
C ASP A 129 9.39 -11.94 5.90
N GLN A 130 8.35 -12.43 6.58
CA GLN A 130 8.04 -11.98 7.92
C GLN A 130 8.91 -12.70 8.94
N SER A 131 9.25 -12.01 10.03
CA SER A 131 10.09 -12.58 11.09
C SER A 131 9.46 -13.81 11.78
N ASN A 132 8.13 -13.89 11.81
CA ASN A 132 7.41 -15.04 12.33
C ASN A 132 6.94 -15.93 11.17
N GLN A 133 7.48 -17.15 11.10
CA GLN A 133 7.23 -18.10 10.01
C GLN A 133 5.77 -18.55 9.89
N LEU A 134 5.04 -18.68 11.00
CA LEU A 134 3.61 -19.03 10.96
C LEU A 134 2.77 -17.89 10.39
N VAL A 135 3.10 -16.65 10.75
CA VAL A 135 2.45 -15.46 10.20
C VAL A 135 2.82 -15.28 8.73
N ASP A 136 4.08 -15.54 8.36
CA ASP A 136 4.56 -15.51 6.99
C ASP A 136 3.77 -16.47 6.09
N GLN A 137 3.72 -17.76 6.46
CA GLN A 137 2.95 -18.78 5.75
C GLN A 137 1.47 -18.41 5.63
N TRP A 138 0.89 -17.85 6.69
CA TRP A 138 -0.50 -17.40 6.67
C TRP A 138 -0.74 -16.24 5.67
N ILE A 139 0.19 -15.28 5.59
CA ILE A 139 0.15 -14.17 4.62
C ILE A 139 0.33 -14.70 3.20
N LEU A 140 1.28 -15.60 2.97
CA LEU A 140 1.53 -16.22 1.67
C LEU A 140 0.29 -16.93 1.15
N GLN A 141 -0.33 -17.79 1.96
CA GLN A 141 -1.58 -18.48 1.62
C GLN A 141 -2.70 -17.48 1.29
N GLY A 142 -2.82 -16.40 2.07
CA GLY A 142 -3.81 -15.36 1.83
C GLY A 142 -3.63 -14.64 0.49
N ARG A 143 -2.38 -14.31 0.13
CA ARG A 143 -2.03 -13.60 -1.12
C ARG A 143 -2.07 -14.49 -2.36
N GLN A 144 -1.78 -15.78 -2.22
CA GLN A 144 -1.85 -16.76 -3.31
C GLN A 144 -3.27 -17.32 -3.54
N ARG A 145 -4.22 -16.97 -2.67
CA ARG A 145 -5.58 -17.49 -2.71
C ARG A 145 -6.31 -17.26 -4.04
N PHE A 146 -6.06 -16.12 -4.69
CA PHE A 146 -6.71 -15.72 -5.93
C PHE A 146 -5.66 -15.37 -6.98
N GLY A 147 -6.01 -15.58 -8.25
CA GLY A 147 -5.15 -15.28 -9.39
C GLY A 147 -3.90 -16.16 -9.47
N HIS A 148 -3.00 -15.79 -10.37
CA HIS A 148 -1.70 -16.43 -10.55
C HIS A 148 -0.61 -15.45 -10.15
N LEU A 149 -0.15 -15.57 -8.90
CA LEU A 149 0.87 -14.70 -8.34
C LEU A 149 2.25 -15.37 -8.36
N ARG A 150 3.19 -14.70 -9.01
CA ARG A 150 4.62 -14.97 -8.85
C ARG A 150 5.22 -14.00 -7.84
N LEU A 151 5.64 -14.53 -6.70
CA LEU A 151 6.37 -13.78 -5.68
C LEU A 151 7.86 -13.84 -6.02
N PHE A 152 8.50 -12.67 -6.12
CA PHE A 152 9.95 -12.58 -6.19
C PHE A 152 10.49 -12.15 -4.83
N GLY A 153 11.37 -12.94 -4.25
CA GLY A 153 12.13 -12.55 -3.07
C GLY A 153 13.09 -11.40 -3.41
N ARG A 154 13.35 -10.51 -2.45
CA ARG A 154 14.33 -9.43 -2.63
C ARG A 154 15.72 -9.93 -3.07
N ILE A 155 16.10 -11.12 -2.60
CA ILE A 155 17.40 -11.75 -2.88
C ILE A 155 17.54 -12.15 -4.36
N GLU A 156 16.43 -12.43 -5.05
CA GLU A 156 16.43 -12.78 -6.48
C GLU A 156 16.82 -11.59 -7.39
N GLY A 157 16.81 -10.37 -6.83
CA GLY A 157 17.22 -9.15 -7.51
C GLY A 157 16.24 -8.68 -8.59
N VAL A 158 16.67 -7.69 -9.36
CA VAL A 158 15.79 -6.92 -10.27
C VAL A 158 15.54 -7.64 -11.61
N LYS A 159 16.48 -8.47 -12.07
CA LYS A 159 16.44 -9.04 -13.43
C LYS A 159 15.21 -9.94 -13.68
N PRO A 160 14.85 -10.91 -12.80
CA PRO A 160 13.69 -11.77 -13.03
C PRO A 160 12.37 -10.99 -13.06
N ILE A 161 12.26 -9.96 -12.23
CA ILE A 161 11.08 -9.08 -12.17
C ILE A 161 10.92 -8.30 -13.49
N VAL A 162 12.02 -7.73 -14.00
CA VAL A 162 12.00 -6.99 -15.28
C VAL A 162 11.68 -7.92 -16.45
N ALA A 163 12.19 -9.16 -16.45
CA ALA A 163 11.86 -10.14 -17.48
C ALA A 163 10.35 -10.46 -17.49
N ALA A 164 9.78 -10.79 -16.34
CA ALA A 164 8.35 -11.05 -16.22
C ALA A 164 7.49 -9.83 -16.60
N LEU A 165 7.94 -8.61 -16.24
CA LEU A 165 7.27 -7.38 -16.62
C LEU A 165 7.26 -7.18 -18.15
N ARG A 166 8.36 -7.48 -18.84
CA ARG A 166 8.47 -7.42 -20.31
C ARG A 166 7.66 -8.50 -21.02
N GLU A 167 7.44 -9.64 -20.37
CA GLU A 167 6.51 -10.69 -20.83
C GLU A 167 5.03 -10.30 -20.62
N GLY A 168 4.77 -9.09 -20.11
CA GLY A 168 3.41 -8.62 -19.87
C GLY A 168 2.80 -9.17 -18.59
N GLN A 169 3.59 -9.58 -17.59
CA GLN A 169 3.07 -9.88 -16.25
C GLN A 169 3.12 -8.60 -15.40
N PRO A 170 1.98 -8.02 -14.96
CA PRO A 170 2.01 -6.78 -14.20
C PRO A 170 2.84 -6.89 -12.91
N LEU A 171 3.56 -5.83 -12.57
CA LEU A 171 4.28 -5.72 -11.31
C LEU A 171 3.45 -4.90 -10.31
N TYR A 172 2.99 -5.51 -9.23
CA TYR A 172 2.47 -4.78 -8.07
C TYR A 172 3.62 -4.24 -7.24
N LEU A 173 3.75 -2.92 -7.24
CA LEU A 173 4.82 -2.22 -6.55
C LEU A 173 4.24 -1.24 -5.52
N LEU A 174 4.78 -1.31 -4.31
CA LEU A 174 4.49 -0.40 -3.22
C LEU A 174 5.76 0.39 -2.85
N PRO A 175 6.06 1.49 -3.56
CA PRO A 175 7.38 2.15 -3.54
C PRO A 175 7.52 3.26 -2.50
N ASP A 176 6.57 3.41 -1.58
CA ASP A 176 6.41 4.58 -0.70
C ASP A 176 6.90 4.37 0.73
N MET A 177 7.74 3.35 0.97
CA MET A 177 8.35 3.08 2.27
C MET A 177 9.83 3.48 2.31
N ASP A 178 10.29 3.78 3.53
CA ASP A 178 11.69 4.08 3.84
C ASP A 178 12.47 2.77 4.14
N PHE A 179 13.43 2.46 3.28
CA PHE A 179 14.30 1.27 3.35
C PHE A 179 15.74 1.57 3.80
N GLY A 180 16.00 2.76 4.33
CA GLY A 180 17.36 3.19 4.67
C GLY A 180 17.99 4.08 3.60
N PRO A 181 19.22 4.57 3.84
CA PRO A 181 19.92 5.45 2.91
C PRO A 181 20.41 4.70 1.67
N ASP A 182 20.70 3.41 1.82
CA ASP A 182 21.18 2.56 0.73
C ASP A 182 20.09 2.42 -0.34
N GLU A 183 20.46 2.73 -1.59
CA GLU A 183 19.56 2.76 -2.76
C GLU A 183 18.41 3.79 -2.71
N SER A 184 18.38 4.66 -1.70
CA SER A 184 17.40 5.75 -1.61
C SER A 184 17.95 7.05 -2.20
N VAL A 185 17.04 7.86 -2.74
CA VAL A 185 17.29 9.27 -3.03
C VAL A 185 16.49 10.14 -2.06
N PHE A 186 17.05 11.28 -1.68
CA PHE A 186 16.34 12.26 -0.86
C PHE A 186 15.51 13.16 -1.76
N VAL A 187 14.19 13.01 -1.67
CA VAL A 187 13.23 13.83 -2.42
C VAL A 187 12.13 14.37 -1.49
N PRO A 188 11.46 15.48 -1.84
CA PRO A 188 10.41 16.04 -1.00
C PRO A 188 9.21 15.10 -0.82
N PHE A 189 8.68 15.04 0.40
CA PHE A 189 7.37 14.50 0.73
C PHE A 189 6.76 15.37 1.84
N TYR A 190 5.65 16.05 1.56
CA TYR A 190 5.10 17.11 2.42
C TYR A 190 6.14 18.18 2.82
N GLY A 191 6.97 18.60 1.87
CA GLY A 191 8.02 19.59 2.10
C GLY A 191 9.24 19.08 2.88
N VAL A 192 9.23 17.81 3.32
CA VAL A 192 10.34 17.21 4.07
C VAL A 192 11.21 16.34 3.17
N SER A 193 12.53 16.55 3.24
CA SER A 193 13.52 15.67 2.61
C SER A 193 13.38 14.24 3.14
N THR A 194 13.06 13.30 2.25
CA THR A 194 12.64 11.96 2.62
C THR A 194 13.34 10.91 1.76
N ALA A 195 14.02 9.96 2.41
CA ALA A 195 14.60 8.80 1.75
C ALA A 195 13.51 7.98 1.04
N THR A 196 13.62 7.87 -0.29
CA THR A 196 12.66 7.16 -1.12
C THR A 196 13.41 6.36 -2.18
N VAL A 197 13.14 5.07 -2.29
CA VAL A 197 13.77 4.20 -3.28
C VAL A 197 13.18 4.51 -4.67
N PRO A 198 13.99 4.80 -5.70
CA PRO A 198 13.53 5.13 -7.06
C PRO A 198 13.02 3.90 -7.84
N SER A 199 12.41 2.94 -7.14
CA SER A 199 11.99 1.64 -7.67
C SER A 199 10.91 1.77 -8.74
N LEU A 200 9.95 2.68 -8.58
CA LEU A 200 8.89 2.91 -9.56
C LEU A 200 9.45 3.39 -10.90
N SER A 201 10.35 4.39 -10.89
CA SER A 201 11.06 4.86 -12.09
C SER A 201 11.89 3.75 -12.72
N ARG A 202 12.67 3.01 -11.90
CA ARG A 202 13.52 1.91 -12.36
C ARG A 202 12.74 0.80 -13.06
N PHE A 203 11.66 0.29 -12.45
CA PHE A 203 10.85 -0.78 -13.04
C PHE A 203 10.05 -0.31 -14.26
N ALA A 204 9.48 0.90 -14.22
CA ALA A 204 8.78 1.46 -15.37
C ALA A 204 9.73 1.59 -16.58
N ARG A 205 10.94 2.11 -16.37
CA ARG A 205 11.93 2.32 -17.43
C ARG A 205 12.48 1.00 -17.98
N LEU A 206 12.97 0.12 -17.10
CA LEU A 206 13.56 -1.16 -17.51
C LEU A 206 12.52 -2.09 -18.15
N GLY A 207 11.30 -2.09 -17.61
CA GLY A 207 10.18 -2.88 -18.11
C GLY A 207 9.50 -2.31 -19.35
N ARG A 208 9.82 -1.07 -19.76
CA ARG A 208 9.06 -0.30 -20.77
C ARG A 208 7.57 -0.30 -20.45
N ALA A 209 7.27 -0.09 -19.18
CA ALA A 209 5.96 -0.30 -18.61
C ALA A 209 5.28 1.02 -18.31
N LYS A 210 3.98 1.07 -18.64
CA LYS A 210 3.10 2.13 -18.14
C LYS A 210 2.93 2.00 -16.63
N VAL A 211 2.69 3.11 -15.95
CA VAL A 211 2.38 3.12 -14.51
C VAL A 211 0.89 3.37 -14.31
N VAL A 212 0.20 2.44 -13.67
CA VAL A 212 -1.24 2.52 -13.37
C VAL A 212 -1.43 2.59 -11.86
N PRO A 213 -1.92 3.72 -11.30
CA PRO A 213 -2.18 3.82 -9.87
C PRO A 213 -3.41 3.02 -9.46
N LEU A 214 -3.32 2.40 -8.28
CA LEU A 214 -4.40 1.64 -7.67
C LEU A 214 -4.62 2.11 -6.23
N LEU A 215 -5.80 2.63 -5.93
CA LEU A 215 -6.13 3.25 -4.65
C LEU A 215 -7.22 2.47 -3.92
N PRO A 216 -6.86 1.65 -2.90
CA PRO A 216 -7.86 0.97 -2.09
C PRO A 216 -8.40 1.88 -0.97
N ARG A 217 -9.71 2.09 -0.99
CA ARG A 217 -10.45 2.79 0.06
C ARG A 217 -11.32 1.80 0.83
N LEU A 218 -11.06 1.68 2.13
CA LEU A 218 -11.93 0.97 3.07
C LEU A 218 -13.24 1.75 3.24
N THR A 219 -14.36 1.05 3.08
CA THR A 219 -15.72 1.58 3.29
C THR A 219 -16.48 0.76 4.33
N ALA A 220 -17.63 1.25 4.77
CA ALA A 220 -18.51 0.51 5.67
C ALA A 220 -18.97 -0.86 5.10
N LYS A 221 -19.03 -0.99 3.77
CA LYS A 221 -19.51 -2.19 3.06
C LYS A 221 -18.40 -3.09 2.52
N GLY A 222 -17.12 -2.72 2.71
CA GLY A 222 -15.96 -3.47 2.23
C GLY A 222 -14.88 -2.52 1.72
N TYR A 223 -14.55 -2.62 0.44
CA TYR A 223 -13.54 -1.81 -0.24
C TYR A 223 -14.02 -1.36 -1.61
N GLU A 224 -13.72 -0.10 -1.92
CA GLU A 224 -13.67 0.40 -3.27
C GLU A 224 -12.20 0.54 -3.67
N VAL A 225 -11.81 -0.08 -4.77
CA VAL A 225 -10.44 -0.09 -5.26
C VAL A 225 -10.45 0.63 -6.60
N GLN A 226 -10.06 1.89 -6.57
CA GLN A 226 -10.08 2.75 -7.75
C GLN A 226 -8.82 2.52 -8.59
N VAL A 227 -9.02 2.12 -9.84
CA VAL A 227 -7.98 2.13 -10.87
C VAL A 227 -7.96 3.52 -11.49
N LEU A 228 -6.82 4.20 -11.43
CA LEU A 228 -6.65 5.50 -12.10
C LEU A 228 -6.07 5.30 -13.50
N PRO A 229 -6.31 6.24 -14.44
CA PRO A 229 -5.67 6.23 -15.74
C PRO A 229 -4.14 6.10 -15.63
N ALA A 230 -3.52 5.44 -16.61
CA ALA A 230 -2.08 5.36 -16.67
C ALA A 230 -1.44 6.75 -16.68
N TRP A 231 -0.32 6.90 -15.97
CA TRP A 231 0.48 8.11 -16.04
C TRP A 231 1.04 8.28 -17.46
N THR A 232 0.75 9.43 -18.09
CA THR A 232 1.18 9.73 -19.46
C THR A 232 2.58 10.35 -19.52
N ASP A 233 3.09 10.82 -18.38
CA ASP A 233 4.32 11.59 -18.22
C ASP A 233 5.34 10.86 -17.33
N PHE A 234 5.35 9.53 -17.37
CA PHE A 234 6.23 8.69 -16.54
C PHE A 234 6.64 7.38 -17.25
N PRO A 235 7.89 6.90 -17.09
CA PRO A 235 9.00 7.55 -16.42
C PRO A 235 9.62 8.67 -17.28
N GLY A 236 10.17 9.69 -16.65
CA GLY A 236 11.02 10.69 -17.30
C GLY A 236 12.44 10.18 -17.52
N SER A 237 13.39 11.09 -17.78
CA SER A 237 14.81 10.79 -17.97
C SER A 237 15.60 10.72 -16.65
N ASP A 238 15.16 11.43 -15.61
CA ASP A 238 15.81 11.51 -14.30
C ASP A 238 15.03 10.73 -13.21
N PRO A 239 15.59 9.65 -12.65
CA PRO A 239 14.98 8.91 -11.55
C PRO A 239 14.72 9.74 -10.29
N VAL A 240 15.50 10.79 -10.01
CA VAL A 240 15.29 11.65 -8.83
C VAL A 240 14.02 12.49 -9.04
N ALA A 241 13.92 13.18 -10.19
CA ALA A 241 12.72 13.92 -10.57
C ALA A 241 11.46 13.02 -10.63
N ASP A 242 11.58 11.81 -11.17
CA ASP A 242 10.49 10.82 -11.18
C ASP A 242 10.04 10.46 -9.75
N THR A 243 10.98 10.22 -8.85
CA THR A 243 10.69 9.85 -7.46
C THR A 243 10.03 11.01 -6.71
N ALA A 244 10.44 12.26 -6.96
CA ALA A 244 9.77 13.44 -6.44
C ALA A 244 8.34 13.57 -6.99
N ARG A 245 8.12 13.34 -8.29
CA ARG A 245 6.80 13.35 -8.92
C ARG A 245 5.87 12.29 -8.33
N MET A 246 6.39 11.08 -8.09
CA MET A 246 5.66 10.02 -7.41
C MET A 246 5.23 10.44 -6.00
N ASN A 247 6.12 11.04 -5.22
CA ASN A 247 5.79 11.54 -3.88
C ASN A 247 4.76 12.67 -3.90
N ALA A 248 4.78 13.54 -4.91
CA ALA A 248 3.76 14.58 -5.10
C ALA A 248 2.38 13.96 -5.38
N ARG A 249 2.29 13.04 -6.35
CA ARG A 249 1.03 12.32 -6.66
C ARG A 249 0.51 11.52 -5.47
N LEU A 250 1.41 10.92 -4.70
CA LEU A 250 1.04 10.23 -3.47
C LEU A 250 0.38 11.18 -2.46
N GLN A 251 0.85 12.43 -2.33
CA GLN A 251 0.23 13.42 -1.45
C GLN A 251 -1.21 13.72 -1.89
N ASP A 252 -1.46 13.85 -3.20
CA ASP A 252 -2.81 14.04 -3.74
C ASP A 252 -3.72 12.85 -3.38
N TYR A 253 -3.22 11.63 -3.50
CA TYR A 253 -3.97 10.42 -3.15
C TYR A 253 -4.27 10.35 -1.65
N ILE A 254 -3.28 10.67 -0.81
CA ILE A 254 -3.43 10.73 0.65
C ILE A 254 -4.46 11.79 1.03
N ALA A 255 -4.47 12.97 0.39
CA ALA A 255 -5.44 14.02 0.65
C ALA A 255 -6.90 13.54 0.51
N THR A 256 -7.17 12.57 -0.36
CA THR A 256 -8.54 12.02 -0.54
C THR A 256 -9.00 11.10 0.60
N MET A 257 -8.09 10.54 1.39
CA MET A 257 -8.38 9.60 2.49
C MET A 257 -7.23 9.55 3.52
N PRO A 258 -6.92 10.68 4.20
CA PRO A 258 -5.67 10.83 4.94
C PRO A 258 -5.52 9.83 6.09
N ALA A 259 -6.61 9.45 6.75
CA ALA A 259 -6.56 8.48 7.84
C ALA A 259 -6.20 7.04 7.39
N GLN A 260 -6.38 6.70 6.11
CA GLN A 260 -6.23 5.34 5.59
C GLN A 260 -4.83 5.03 5.07
N TYR A 261 -3.96 6.03 4.93
CA TYR A 261 -2.55 5.80 4.61
C TYR A 261 -1.83 5.16 5.81
N TYR A 262 -0.81 4.34 5.55
CA TYR A 262 -0.12 3.52 6.56
C TYR A 262 0.85 4.34 7.44
N TRP A 263 0.32 5.31 8.20
CA TRP A 263 1.09 6.23 9.05
C TRP A 263 1.78 5.59 10.25
N VAL A 264 1.56 4.30 10.52
CA VAL A 264 2.30 3.57 11.56
C VAL A 264 3.74 3.26 11.14
N HIS A 265 4.06 3.43 9.85
CA HIS A 265 5.42 3.40 9.33
C HIS A 265 6.18 4.68 9.71
N LYS A 266 7.45 4.50 10.06
CA LYS A 266 8.37 5.62 10.27
C LYS A 266 8.86 6.15 8.91
N ARG A 267 8.00 6.86 8.18
CA ARG A 267 8.24 7.36 6.81
C ARG A 267 9.48 8.25 6.69
N PHE A 268 9.85 8.95 7.76
CA PHE A 268 10.96 9.90 7.79
C PHE A 268 12.13 9.45 8.70
N LYS A 269 12.33 8.13 8.90
CA LYS A 269 13.33 7.63 9.86
C LYS A 269 14.75 7.90 9.36
N THR A 270 14.96 7.78 8.06
CA THR A 270 16.24 8.03 7.41
C THR A 270 16.28 9.51 7.06
N ARG A 271 17.28 10.22 7.58
CA ARG A 271 17.47 11.66 7.41
C ARG A 271 18.75 11.93 6.62
N PRO A 272 18.86 13.08 5.92
CA PRO A 272 20.14 13.60 5.46
C PRO A 272 21.16 13.66 6.59
N GLU A 273 22.45 13.56 6.25
CA GLU A 273 23.53 13.65 7.24
C GLU A 273 23.45 14.95 8.04
N GLY A 274 23.58 14.84 9.36
CA GLY A 274 23.49 15.98 10.29
C GLY A 274 22.08 16.38 10.74
N GLU A 275 21.01 15.83 10.14
CA GLU A 275 19.64 16.13 10.56
C GLU A 275 19.15 15.26 11.73
N ALA A 276 18.38 15.87 12.64
CA ALA A 276 17.82 15.18 13.80
C ALA A 276 16.67 14.21 13.46
N SER A 277 16.49 13.18 14.31
CA SER A 277 15.33 12.27 14.23
C SER A 277 14.01 13.02 14.38
N LEU A 278 13.01 12.64 13.56
CA LEU A 278 11.63 13.10 13.69
C LEU A 278 10.77 12.22 14.62
N TYR A 279 11.29 11.07 15.08
CA TYR A 279 10.60 10.08 15.93
C TYR A 279 11.26 9.87 17.28
#